data_AF-A0A1L4D056-F1
#
_entry.id   AF-A0A1L4D056-F1
#
_cell.length_a   1.000
_cell.length_b   1.000
_cell.length_c   1.000
_cell.angle_alpha   90.00
_cell.angle_beta   90.00
_cell.angle_gamma   90.00
#
_symmetry.space_group_name_H-M   'P 1'
#
loop_
_entity.id
_entity.type
_entity.pdbx_description
1 polymer ?
#
loop_
_entity_poly.entity_id
_entity_poly.type
_entity_poly.pdbx_seq_one_letter_code
_entity_poly.pdbx_strand_id
1 'polypeptide(L)' 'MEYKISELYSNHENEIKQLSLENLSYLHNYFKHEFLFQQRFVHQSSLECIQDRKKISTIYKRLNLEIKKRYLCH' A
#
# COMPACT_ATOMS: atom_id res chain seq x y z
N MET A 1 2.66 -3.98 -14.24
CA MET A 1 2.68 -3.46 -12.85
C MET A 1 1.31 -3.54 -12.19
N GLU A 2 0.22 -3.29 -12.93
CA GLU A 2 -1.16 -3.38 -12.40
C GLU A 2 -1.49 -4.74 -11.76
N TYR A 3 -0.96 -5.84 -12.31
CA TYR A 3 -1.10 -7.17 -11.71
C TYR A 3 -0.59 -7.24 -10.25
N LYS A 4 0.58 -6.65 -9.96
CA LYS A 4 1.14 -6.62 -8.59
C LYS A 4 0.30 -5.78 -7.62
N ILE A 5 -0.34 -4.73 -8.11
CA ILE A 5 -1.24 -3.90 -7.31
C ILE A 5 -2.48 -4.73 -6.96
N SER A 6 -3.10 -5.40 -7.94
CA SER A 6 -4.27 -6.27 -7.72
C SER A 6 -3.97 -7.43 -6.75
N GLU A 7 -2.78 -8.01 -6.86
CA GLU A 7 -2.31 -9.09 -5.98
C GLU A 7 -2.12 -8.59 -4.53
N LEU A 8 -1.54 -7.40 -4.34
CA LEU A 8 -1.45 -6.74 -3.03
C LEU A 8 -2.83 -6.43 -2.43
N TYR A 9 -3.79 -5.97 -3.25
CA TYR A 9 -5.15 -5.74 -2.79
C TYR A 9 -5.87 -7.01 -2.31
N SER A 10 -5.46 -8.17 -2.84
CA SER A 10 -5.99 -9.48 -2.47
C SER A 10 -5.24 -10.12 -1.29
N ASN A 11 -3.90 -10.02 -1.24
CA ASN A 11 -3.07 -10.71 -0.25
C ASN A 11 -1.80 -9.92 0.14
N HIS A 12 -1.98 -8.72 0.70
CA HIS A 12 -0.89 -7.85 1.14
C HIS A 12 0.06 -8.40 2.23
N GLU A 13 -0.28 -9.49 2.92
CA GLU A 13 0.55 -9.99 4.03
C GLU A 13 1.77 -10.78 3.58
N ASN A 14 1.58 -11.65 2.58
CA ASN A 14 2.61 -12.53 2.07
C ASN A 14 3.43 -11.88 0.97
N GLU A 15 2.78 -11.09 0.11
CA GLU A 15 3.43 -10.45 -1.04
C GLU A 15 4.47 -9.42 -0.62
N ILE A 16 4.16 -8.55 0.36
CA ILE A 16 5.08 -7.45 0.77
C ILE A 16 6.46 -7.97 1.18
N LYS A 17 6.53 -9.14 1.83
CA LYS A 17 7.79 -9.73 2.29
C LYS A 17 8.62 -10.32 1.14
N GLN A 18 8.00 -10.77 0.07
CA GLN A 18 8.68 -11.39 -1.07
C GLN A 18 9.14 -10.36 -2.12
N LEU A 19 8.69 -9.11 -2.02
CA LEU A 19 9.07 -8.05 -2.95
C LEU A 19 10.55 -7.67 -2.84
N SER A 20 11.16 -7.37 -3.97
CA SER A 20 12.48 -6.71 -4.03
C SER A 20 12.40 -5.26 -3.54
N LEU A 21 13.53 -4.69 -3.14
CA LEU A 21 13.61 -3.32 -2.62
C LEU A 21 13.10 -2.27 -3.63
N GLU A 22 13.38 -2.48 -4.92
CA GLU A 22 12.88 -1.63 -6.01
C GLU A 22 11.35 -1.67 -6.11
N ASN A 23 10.76 -2.87 -6.06
CA ASN A 23 9.31 -3.02 -6.06
C ASN A 23 8.67 -2.43 -4.79
N LEU A 24 9.30 -2.61 -3.63
CA LEU A 24 8.84 -2.01 -2.37
C LEU A 24 8.81 -0.49 -2.45
N SER A 25 9.86 0.13 -2.99
CA SER A 25 9.95 1.59 -3.15
C SER A 25 8.88 2.12 -4.11
N TYR A 26 8.71 1.46 -5.26
CA TYR A 26 7.67 1.81 -6.22
C TYR A 26 6.26 1.72 -5.61
N LEU A 27 5.94 0.60 -4.97
CA LEU A 27 4.62 0.36 -4.37
C LEU A 27 4.38 1.27 -3.18
N HIS A 28 5.39 1.55 -2.36
CA HIS A 28 5.27 2.51 -1.26
C HIS A 28 4.88 3.89 -1.76
N ASN A 29 5.52 4.38 -2.83
CA ASN A 29 5.14 5.65 -3.45
C ASN A 29 3.74 5.61 -4.04
N TYR A 30 3.36 4.55 -4.75
CA TYR A 30 2.01 4.38 -5.28
C TYR A 30 0.93 4.46 -4.18
N PHE A 31 1.05 3.62 -3.15
CA PHE A 31 0.07 3.57 -2.05
C PHE A 31 0.12 4.81 -1.16
N LYS A 32 1.26 5.51 -1.08
CA LYS A 32 1.35 6.84 -0.44
C LYS A 32 0.50 7.87 -1.19
N HIS A 33 0.60 7.91 -2.52
CA HIS A 33 -0.18 8.81 -3.35
C HIS A 33 -1.68 8.51 -3.23
N GLU A 34 -2.07 7.24 -3.34
CA GLU A 34 -3.47 6.82 -3.16
C GLU A 34 -4.01 7.18 -1.77
N PHE A 35 -3.22 6.94 -0.72
CA PHE A 35 -3.61 7.29 0.65
C PHE A 35 -3.82 8.80 0.83
N LEU A 36 -2.95 9.63 0.24
CA LEU A 36 -3.08 11.09 0.28
C LEU A 36 -4.25 11.59 -0.57
N PHE A 37 -4.48 10.98 -1.72
CA PHE A 37 -5.60 11.28 -2.59
C PHE A 37 -6.91 10.99 -1.86
N GLN A 38 -7.07 9.79 -1.31
CA GLN A 38 -8.28 9.42 -0.56
C GLN A 38 -8.54 10.30 0.67
N GLN A 39 -7.49 10.83 1.32
CA GLN A 39 -7.64 11.82 2.39
C GLN A 39 -8.10 13.20 1.90
N ARG A 40 -7.81 13.58 0.64
CA ARG A 40 -8.36 14.81 0.06
C ARG A 40 -9.83 14.67 -0.34
N PHE A 41 -10.26 13.48 -0.78
CA PHE A 41 -11.64 13.23 -1.25
C PHE A 41 -12.55 12.68 -0.15
N VAL A 42 -12.41 13.15 1.10
CA VAL A 42 -13.15 12.64 2.28
C VAL A 42 -14.68 12.58 2.08
N HIS A 43 -15.24 13.40 1.19
CA HIS A 43 -16.69 13.53 0.98
C HIS A 43 -17.36 12.55 -0.01
N GLN A 44 -16.63 11.69 -0.75
CA GLN A 44 -17.27 10.66 -1.57
C GLN A 44 -17.54 9.38 -0.76
N SER A 45 -18.67 9.38 -0.05
CA SER A 45 -19.09 8.36 0.91
C SER A 45 -19.86 7.20 0.27
N SER A 46 -19.20 6.37 -0.54
CA SER A 46 -19.71 5.03 -0.85
C SER A 46 -19.04 3.97 0.04
N LEU A 47 -19.80 2.95 0.46
CA LEU A 47 -19.31 1.88 1.35
C LEU A 47 -18.06 1.17 0.78
N GLU A 48 -18.04 0.96 -0.54
CA GLU A 48 -16.91 0.39 -1.27
C GLU A 48 -15.67 1.29 -1.18
N CYS A 49 -15.84 2.61 -1.28
CA CYS A 49 -14.76 3.59 -1.15
C CYS A 49 -14.17 3.62 0.27
N ILE A 50 -14.98 3.35 1.30
CA ILE A 50 -14.52 3.25 2.69
C ILE A 50 -13.73 1.96 2.93
N GLN A 51 -14.17 0.83 2.34
CA GLN A 51 -13.43 -0.43 2.41
C GLN A 51 -12.09 -0.34 1.69
N ASP A 52 -12.06 0.31 0.52
CA ASP A 52 -10.84 0.53 -0.26
C ASP A 52 -9.85 1.42 0.49
N ARG A 53 -10.34 2.45 1.19
CA ARG A 53 -9.53 3.30 2.09
C ARG A 53 -8.84 2.56 3.21
N LYS A 54 -9.56 1.66 3.88
CA LYS A 54 -8.97 0.84 4.95
C LYS A 54 -7.91 -0.10 4.39
N LYS A 55 -8.14 -0.69 3.20
CA LYS A 55 -7.15 -1.53 2.53
C LYS A 55 -5.90 -0.74 2.14
N ILE A 56 -6.03 0.38 1.42
CA ILE A 56 -4.89 1.25 1.05
C ILE A 56 -4.09 1.68 2.27
N SER A 57 -4.76 2.14 3.33
CA SER A 57 -4.10 2.55 4.57
C SER A 57 -3.31 1.41 5.21
N THR A 58 -3.87 0.19 5.19
CA THR A 58 -3.21 -1.00 5.74
C THR A 58 -1.99 -1.40 4.91
N ILE A 59 -2.13 -1.45 3.58
CA ILE A 59 -1.07 -1.78 2.64
C ILE A 59 0.08 -0.77 2.76
N TYR A 60 -0.23 0.52 2.75
CA TYR A 60 0.75 1.60 2.91
C TYR A 60 1.54 1.47 4.22
N LYS A 61 0.86 1.26 5.35
CA LYS A 61 1.52 1.08 6.65
C LYS A 61 2.45 -0.12 6.65
N ARG A 62 2.05 -1.25 6.06
CA ARG A 62 2.89 -2.45 5.98
C ARG A 62 4.11 -2.25 5.08
N LEU A 63 3.93 -1.65 3.91
CA LEU A 63 5.04 -1.31 3.01
C LEU A 63 6.06 -0.42 3.73
N ASN A 64 5.58 0.60 4.46
CA ASN A 64 6.43 1.48 5.24
C ASN A 64 7.19 0.75 6.37
N LEU A 65 6.53 -0.20 7.04
CA LEU A 65 7.18 -1.03 8.06
C LEU A 65 8.25 -1.94 7.47
N GLU A 66 7.98 -2.58 6.34
CA GLU A 66 8.92 -3.49 5.70
C GLU A 66 10.15 -2.74 5.15
N ILE A 67 9.93 -1.57 4.54
CA ILE A 67 11.02 -0.67 4.13
C ILE A 67 11.86 -0.29 5.34
N LYS A 68 11.24 0.21 6.43
CA LYS A 68 11.98 0.57 7.65
C LYS A 68 12.79 -0.60 8.21
N LYS A 69 12.22 -1.81 8.26
CA LYS A 69 12.94 -3.01 8.70
C LYS A 69 14.19 -3.28 7.86
N ARG A 70 14.07 -3.22 6.53
CA ARG A 70 15.21 -3.48 5.63
C ARG A 70 16.27 -2.39 5.68
N TYR A 71 15.87 -1.14 5.87
CA TYR A 71 16.81 -0.02 6.04
C TYR A 71 17.48 0.04 7.42
N LEU A 72 16.82 -0.44 8.48
CA LEU A 72 17.40 -0.53 9.84
C LEU A 72 18.29 -1.76 10.04
N CYS A 73 18.19 -2.76 9.17
CA CYS A 73 19.04 -3.96 9.18
C CYS A 73 20.25 -3.87 8.24
N HIS A 74 20.53 -2.70 7.65
CA HIS A 74 21.74 -2.40 6.87
C HIS A 74 22.60 -1.42 7.64
#